data_AF-A0A1W9IG40-F1
#
_entry.id   AF-A0A1W9IG40-F1
#
_cell.length_a   1.000
_cell.length_b   1.000
_cell.length_c   1.000
_cell.angle_alpha   90.00
_cell.angle_beta   90.00
_cell.angle_gamma   90.00
#
_symmetry.space_group_name_H-M   'P 1'
#
loop_
_entity.id
_entity.type
_entity.pdbx_description
1 polymer ?
#
loop_
_entity_poly.entity_id
_entity_poly.type
_entity_poly.pdbx_seq_one_letter_code
_entity_poly.pdbx_strand_id
1 'polypeptide(L)'
;MRHVNFGIPSGQAIARRMGVPALTPAQLAMLTPFGMEKSTPLWFYILKEAEVMEDGLRLGPVGGRIVGEVFVGLLKADESSYLAAHPGWTPVLPSATPGDFRITDMLTFAGVVPPLN
;
A
#
# COMPACT_ATOMS: atom_id res chain seq x y z
N MET A 1 -21.10 4.97 1.14
CA MET A 1 -21.69 5.63 2.33
C MET A 1 -20.82 5.55 3.60
N ARG A 2 -20.05 4.47 3.88
CA ARG A 2 -19.22 4.40 5.11
C ARG A 2 -18.22 5.56 5.31
N HIS A 3 -17.48 5.97 4.27
CA HIS A 3 -16.49 7.05 4.39
C HIS A 3 -17.09 8.41 4.82
N VAL A 4 -18.31 8.71 4.35
CA VAL A 4 -19.04 9.93 4.72
C VAL A 4 -19.49 9.88 6.17
N ASN A 5 -20.00 8.72 6.62
CA ASN A 5 -20.44 8.53 8.01
C ASN A 5 -19.31 8.74 9.03
N PHE A 6 -18.06 8.44 8.66
CA PHE A 6 -16.90 8.64 9.52
C PHE A 6 -16.22 10.01 9.33
N GLY A 7 -16.77 10.90 8.50
CA GLY A 7 -16.21 12.24 8.26
C GLY A 7 -14.79 12.21 7.69
N ILE A 8 -14.43 11.14 6.97
CA ILE A 8 -13.07 10.98 6.44
C ILE A 8 -12.82 12.08 5.38
N PRO A 9 -11.67 12.78 5.42
CA PRO A 9 -11.35 13.82 4.44
C PRO A 9 -11.29 13.28 3.00
N SER A 10 -11.39 14.17 2.01
CA SER A 10 -11.23 13.80 0.61
C SER A 10 -9.81 13.33 0.31
N GLY A 11 -9.65 12.55 -0.77
CA GLY A 11 -8.33 12.11 -1.21
C GLY A 11 -7.39 13.27 -1.54
N GLN A 12 -7.91 14.34 -2.18
CA GLN A 12 -7.15 15.56 -2.42
C GLN A 12 -6.67 16.23 -1.13
N ALA A 13 -7.51 16.27 -0.08
CA ALA A 13 -7.14 16.85 1.21
C ALA A 13 -6.04 16.04 1.89
N ILE A 14 -6.11 14.72 1.83
CA ILE A 14 -5.10 13.82 2.37
C ILE A 14 -3.79 13.93 1.59
N ALA A 15 -3.84 13.94 0.25
CA ALA A 15 -2.66 14.15 -0.59
C ALA A 15 -1.90 15.42 -0.22
N ARG A 16 -2.63 16.55 -0.09
CA ARG A 16 -2.05 17.82 0.38
C ARG A 16 -1.45 17.72 1.78
N ARG A 17 -2.14 17.08 2.72
CA ARG A 17 -1.66 16.91 4.11
C ARG A 17 -0.42 16.01 4.19
N MET A 18 -0.28 15.05 3.28
CA MET A 18 0.88 14.16 3.15
C MET A 18 2.04 14.80 2.37
N GLY A 19 1.81 15.92 1.67
CA GLY A 19 2.80 16.56 0.81
C GLY A 19 3.09 15.78 -0.46
N VAL A 20 2.14 14.99 -0.95
CA VAL A 20 2.27 14.19 -2.18
C VAL A 20 1.46 14.81 -3.33
N PRO A 21 1.80 14.53 -4.60
CA PRO A 21 1.05 15.04 -5.75
C PRO A 21 -0.43 14.64 -5.67
N ALA A 22 -1.32 15.62 -5.77
CA ALA A 22 -2.74 15.37 -5.84
C ALA A 22 -3.20 15.22 -7.29
N LEU A 23 -4.13 14.28 -7.56
CA LEU A 23 -4.84 14.20 -8.85
C LEU A 23 -5.45 15.56 -9.22
N THR A 24 -5.26 15.91 -10.49
CA THR A 24 -5.77 17.13 -11.10
C THR A 24 -7.29 17.07 -11.30
N PRO A 25 -7.97 18.22 -11.43
CA PRO A 25 -9.40 18.25 -11.76
C PRO A 25 -9.73 17.50 -13.05
N ALA A 26 -8.83 17.56 -14.05
CA ALA A 26 -9.01 16.84 -15.32
C ALA A 26 -9.01 15.32 -15.13
N GLN A 27 -8.12 14.79 -14.29
CA GLN A 27 -8.08 13.36 -13.95
C GLN A 27 -9.31 12.89 -13.16
N LEU A 28 -10.08 13.82 -12.59
CA LEU A 28 -11.29 13.56 -11.81
C LEU A 28 -12.57 13.99 -12.52
N ALA A 29 -12.50 14.42 -13.78
CA ALA A 29 -13.62 15.01 -14.50
C ALA A 29 -14.85 14.08 -14.58
N MET A 30 -14.65 12.76 -14.56
CA MET A 30 -15.73 11.76 -14.54
C MET A 30 -16.65 11.86 -13.31
N LEU A 31 -16.19 12.53 -12.24
CA LEU A 31 -16.94 12.72 -11.01
C LEU A 31 -17.79 14.00 -11.01
N THR A 32 -17.64 14.86 -12.02
CA THR A 32 -18.38 16.12 -12.16
C THR A 32 -19.91 15.93 -12.11
N PRO A 33 -20.51 14.92 -12.79
CA PRO A 33 -21.96 14.70 -12.71
C PRO A 33 -22.47 14.41 -11.29
N PHE A 34 -21.57 14.00 -10.39
CA PHE A 34 -21.88 13.67 -9.00
C PHE A 34 -21.45 14.78 -8.02
N GLY A 35 -20.82 15.86 -8.51
CA GLY A 35 -20.28 16.95 -7.70
C GLY A 35 -19.13 16.52 -6.77
N MET A 36 -18.41 15.45 -7.11
CA MET A 36 -17.38 14.85 -6.27
C MET A 36 -15.95 15.12 -6.75
N GLU A 37 -15.76 15.85 -7.84
CA GLU A 37 -14.45 16.14 -8.45
C GLU A 37 -13.56 17.03 -7.58
N LYS A 38 -14.17 17.87 -6.72
CA LYS A 38 -13.46 18.76 -5.78
C LYS A 38 -13.23 18.13 -4.40
N SER A 39 -14.07 17.17 -4.03
CA SER A 39 -14.03 16.48 -2.74
C SER A 39 -14.29 15.00 -2.95
N THR A 40 -13.32 14.33 -3.55
CA THR A 40 -13.46 12.94 -3.97
C THR A 40 -13.34 12.01 -2.76
N PRO A 41 -14.28 11.07 -2.59
CA PRO A 41 -14.17 10.04 -1.56
C PRO A 41 -12.82 9.32 -1.60
N LEU A 42 -12.16 9.19 -0.45
CA LEU A 42 -10.79 8.67 -0.35
C LEU A 42 -10.60 7.32 -1.05
N TRP A 43 -11.55 6.39 -0.89
CA TRP A 43 -11.47 5.07 -1.52
C TRP A 43 -11.40 5.17 -3.06
N PHE A 44 -12.23 6.03 -3.65
CA PHE A 44 -12.27 6.20 -5.11
C PHE A 44 -11.00 6.91 -5.56
N TYR A 45 -10.60 7.94 -4.82
CA TYR A 45 -9.38 8.68 -5.09
C TYR A 45 -8.16 7.75 -5.15
N ILE A 46 -8.01 6.83 -4.19
CA ILE A 46 -6.88 5.87 -4.18
C ILE A 46 -6.91 4.94 -5.40
N LEU A 47 -8.09 4.49 -5.82
CA LEU A 47 -8.21 3.66 -7.03
C LEU A 47 -7.89 4.46 -8.29
N LYS A 48 -8.38 5.71 -8.38
CA LYS A 48 -8.09 6.58 -9.52
C LYS A 48 -6.61 6.99 -9.55
N GLU A 49 -6.01 7.16 -8.39
CA GLU A 49 -4.58 7.44 -8.21
C GLU A 49 -3.74 6.27 -8.72
N ALA A 50 -4.09 5.04 -8.34
CA ALA A 50 -3.45 3.83 -8.85
C ALA A 50 -3.55 3.71 -10.38
N GLU A 51 -4.76 3.91 -10.94
CA GLU A 51 -4.98 3.86 -12.40
C GLU A 51 -4.11 4.88 -13.15
N VAL A 52 -4.02 6.11 -12.64
CA VAL A 52 -3.44 7.24 -13.36
C VAL A 52 -1.92 7.36 -13.18
N MET A 53 -1.40 6.98 -12.01
CA MET A 53 0.01 7.16 -11.67
C MET A 53 0.84 5.88 -11.75
N GLU A 54 0.19 4.72 -11.66
CA GLU A 54 0.85 3.41 -11.53
C GLU A 54 0.28 2.37 -12.50
N ASP A 55 -0.42 2.81 -13.55
CA ASP A 55 -1.11 1.98 -14.55
C ASP A 55 -2.08 0.94 -13.94
N GLY A 56 -2.57 1.20 -12.72
CA GLY A 56 -3.41 0.27 -11.95
C GLY A 56 -2.66 -0.96 -11.41
N LEU A 57 -1.35 -1.06 -11.60
CA LEU A 57 -0.54 -2.20 -11.16
C LEU A 57 -0.16 -2.11 -9.68
N ARG A 58 -0.11 -0.89 -9.13
CA ARG A 58 0.25 -0.61 -7.73
C ARG A 58 -0.59 0.54 -7.17
N LEU A 59 -0.59 0.67 -5.85
CA LEU A 59 -1.16 1.85 -5.22
C LEU A 59 -0.26 3.07 -5.47
N GLY A 60 -0.86 4.21 -5.76
CA GLY A 60 -0.15 5.47 -5.87
C GLY A 60 0.21 6.09 -4.50
N PRO A 61 0.70 7.34 -4.48
CA PRO A 61 1.31 7.95 -3.31
C PRO A 61 0.45 7.96 -2.04
N VAL A 62 -0.83 8.34 -2.12
CA VAL A 62 -1.73 8.36 -0.95
C VAL A 62 -2.07 6.95 -0.52
N GLY A 63 -2.53 6.11 -1.45
CA GLY A 63 -2.96 4.74 -1.13
C GLY A 63 -1.82 3.91 -0.55
N GLY A 64 -0.66 3.95 -1.21
CA GLY A 64 0.54 3.22 -0.82
C GLY A 64 1.06 3.66 0.54
N ARG A 65 1.05 4.96 0.83
CA ARG A 65 1.50 5.48 2.13
C ARG A 65 0.57 5.08 3.27
N ILE A 66 -0.75 5.14 3.08
CA ILE A 66 -1.71 4.68 4.09
C ILE A 66 -1.46 3.21 4.44
N VAL A 67 -1.37 2.35 3.43
CA VAL A 67 -1.18 0.90 3.65
C VAL A 67 0.20 0.62 4.25
N GLY A 68 1.26 1.23 3.71
CA GLY A 68 2.62 1.04 4.18
C GLY A 68 2.83 1.50 5.62
N GLU A 69 2.30 2.67 5.99
CA GLU A 69 2.41 3.19 7.36
C GLU A 69 1.65 2.34 8.38
N VAL A 70 0.54 1.69 7.99
CA VAL A 70 -0.14 0.72 8.87
C VAL A 70 0.78 -0.46 9.18
N PHE A 71 1.39 -1.09 8.16
CA PHE A 71 2.29 -2.22 8.39
C PHE A 71 3.52 -1.82 9.20
N VAL A 72 4.17 -0.71 8.85
CA VAL A 72 5.33 -0.19 9.60
C VAL A 72 4.95 0.15 11.04
N GLY A 73 3.77 0.74 11.25
CA GLY A 73 3.24 1.06 12.57
C GLY A 73 3.01 -0.19 13.41
N LEU A 74 2.38 -1.23 12.84
CA LEU A 74 2.17 -2.51 13.52
C LEU A 74 3.50 -3.17 13.92
N LEU A 75 4.46 -3.24 12.98
CA LEU A 75 5.77 -3.82 13.25
C LEU A 75 6.53 -3.07 14.35
N LYS A 76 6.43 -1.74 14.41
CA LYS A 76 7.07 -0.94 15.46
C LYS A 76 6.37 -1.03 16.81
N ALA A 77 5.04 -1.19 16.83
CA ALA A 77 4.25 -1.22 18.05
C ALA A 77 4.25 -2.60 18.73
N ASP A 78 4.48 -3.68 17.96
CA ASP A 78 4.60 -5.03 18.49
C ASP A 78 6.02 -5.29 19.00
N GLU A 79 6.17 -5.35 20.34
CA GLU A 79 7.44 -5.65 21.02
C GLU A 79 7.99 -7.04 20.65
N SER A 80 7.13 -7.97 20.23
CA SER A 80 7.52 -9.32 19.82
C SER A 80 7.88 -9.41 18.34
N SER A 81 7.70 -8.33 17.57
CA SER A 81 8.07 -8.32 16.16
C SER A 81 9.59 -8.48 16.01
N TYR A 82 10.02 -9.12 14.92
CA TYR A 82 11.45 -9.21 14.62
C TYR A 82 12.12 -7.84 14.51
N LEU A 83 11.40 -6.81 14.03
CA LEU A 83 11.90 -5.46 13.92
C LEU A 83 12.22 -4.84 15.29
N ALA A 84 11.40 -5.11 16.31
CA ALA A 84 11.56 -4.60 17.67
C ALA A 84 12.48 -5.49 18.53
N ALA A 85 12.20 -6.79 18.59
CA ALA A 85 12.91 -7.74 19.44
C ALA A 85 14.33 -8.08 18.94
N HIS A 86 14.53 -8.11 17.61
CA HIS A 86 15.79 -8.51 17.01
C HIS A 86 16.20 -7.62 15.82
N PRO A 87 16.60 -6.36 16.04
CA PRO A 87 16.83 -5.39 14.95
C PRO A 87 17.91 -5.77 13.92
N GLY A 88 18.86 -6.64 14.30
CA GLY A 88 19.89 -7.17 13.41
C GLY A 88 19.55 -8.53 12.80
N TRP A 89 18.31 -9.02 12.98
CA TRP A 89 17.90 -10.31 12.45
C TRP A 89 17.93 -10.31 10.93
N THR A 90 18.48 -11.39 10.39
CA THR A 90 18.40 -11.73 8.97
C THR A 90 17.81 -13.13 8.84
N PRO A 91 17.10 -13.44 7.74
CA PRO A 91 16.61 -14.79 7.48
C PRO A 91 17.73 -15.84 7.59
N VAL A 92 17.47 -16.90 8.35
CA VAL A 92 18.43 -18.01 8.59
C VAL A 92 18.10 -19.26 7.79
N LEU A 93 16.96 -19.28 7.11
CA LEU A 93 16.52 -20.41 6.30
C LEU A 93 17.33 -20.50 5.00
N PRO A 94 17.48 -21.70 4.43
CA PRO A 94 18.14 -21.88 3.15
C PRO A 94 17.46 -21.01 2.07
N SER A 95 18.28 -20.30 1.31
CA SER A 95 17.85 -19.50 0.17
C SER A 95 18.76 -19.75 -1.02
N ALA A 96 18.23 -19.53 -2.23
CA ALA A 96 19.02 -19.61 -3.46
C ALA A 96 20.19 -18.62 -3.48
N THR A 97 20.00 -17.43 -2.90
CA THR A 97 21.03 -16.40 -2.74
C THR A 97 21.33 -16.21 -1.25
N PRO A 98 22.56 -16.48 -0.77
CA PRO A 98 22.90 -16.32 0.64
C PRO A 98 22.59 -14.92 1.17
N GLY A 99 21.82 -14.85 2.25
CA GLY A 99 21.41 -13.59 2.88
C GLY A 99 20.22 -12.87 2.24
N ASP A 100 19.70 -13.35 1.10
CA ASP A 100 18.45 -12.89 0.48
C ASP A 100 17.43 -14.03 0.48
N PHE A 101 16.40 -13.92 1.32
CA PHE A 101 15.34 -14.92 1.44
C PHE A 101 14.03 -14.40 0.85
N ARG A 102 13.52 -15.11 -0.15
CA ARG A 102 12.34 -14.73 -0.93
C ARG A 102 11.19 -15.71 -0.68
N ILE A 103 9.98 -15.33 -1.10
CA ILE A 103 8.80 -16.21 -1.00
C ILE A 103 9.03 -17.54 -1.76
N THR A 104 9.79 -17.53 -2.86
CA THR A 104 10.14 -18.76 -3.59
C THR A 104 11.03 -19.70 -2.77
N ASP A 105 11.92 -19.17 -1.94
CA ASP A 105 12.75 -19.96 -1.02
C ASP A 105 11.87 -20.57 0.07
N MET A 106 10.92 -19.80 0.62
CA MET A 106 9.95 -20.31 1.58
C MET A 106 9.11 -21.46 1.01
N LEU A 107 8.61 -21.33 -0.22
CA LEU A 107 7.82 -22.38 -0.86
C LEU A 107 8.66 -23.63 -1.14
N THR A 108 9.91 -23.45 -1.58
CA THR A 108 10.86 -24.55 -1.79
C THR A 108 11.16 -25.26 -0.47
N PHE A 109 11.46 -24.50 0.57
CA PHE A 109 11.72 -25.02 1.93
C PHE A 109 10.53 -25.78 2.49
N ALA A 110 9.30 -25.31 2.24
CA ALA A 110 8.07 -25.98 2.64
C ALA A 110 7.74 -27.23 1.80
N GLY A 111 8.50 -27.53 0.73
CA GLY A 111 8.28 -28.67 -0.14
C GLY A 111 7.03 -28.56 -1.03
N VAL A 112 6.52 -27.35 -1.25
CA VAL A 112 5.28 -27.11 -2.02
C VAL A 112 5.52 -26.66 -3.46
N VAL A 113 6.78 -26.55 -3.89
CA VAL A 113 7.15 -26.27 -5.28
C VAL A 113 7.24 -27.60 -6.03
N PRO A 114 6.38 -27.84 -7.04
CA PRO A 114 6.49 -29.05 -7.86
C PRO A 114 7.81 -29.03 -8.66
N PRO A 115 8.41 -30.20 -8.95
CA PRO A 115 9.50 -30.26 -9.92
C PRO A 115 8.99 -29.74 -11.28
N LEU A 116 9.78 -28.88 -11.91
CA LEU A 116 9.53 -28.47 -13.29
C LEU A 116 9.87 -29.68 -14.18
N ASN A 117 8.83 -30.42 -14.58
CA ASN A 117 8.93 -31.48 -15.58
C ASN A 117 9.01 -30.90 -16.99
#